data_AF-A0A937ANT7-F1
#
_entry.id   AF-A0A937ANT7-F1
#
_cell.length_a   1.000
_cell.length_b   1.000
_cell.length_c   1.000
_cell.angle_alpha   90.00
_cell.angle_beta   90.00
_cell.angle_gamma   90.00
#
_symmetry.space_group_name_H-M   'P 1'
#
loop_
_entity.id
_entity.type
_entity.pdbx_description
1 polymer ?
#
loop_
_entity_poly.entity_id
_entity_poly.type
_entity_poly.pdbx_seq_one_letter_code
_entity_poly.pdbx_strand_id
1 'polypeptide(L)'
;MEDASDLDRTDGALQIHDRRVWGVWKEFCEDQANAVSLLARLELRGVDVGSRWADLATYLKPRTGEHLSAFHDLHYLYGLGRAGDRSAVTEMLASLEDRAERARPFERETWADCAVPLAHGLAAHAMGDHADAARLIGQAMPHLRTIGGSIAQRALFGAIHLDALTRSGWNDKALAILQSEERERPTVAATKRALAEVYRRLGRTEQALAAEYQAEQLARRYRATGEEAA
;
A
#
# COMPACT_ATOMS: atom_id res chain seq x y z
N MET A 1 26.60 8.18 -5.02
CA MET A 1 25.98 9.52 -5.15
C MET A 1 24.57 9.36 -5.71
N GLU A 2 23.74 8.59 -5.01
CA GLU A 2 22.40 8.19 -5.46
C GLU A 2 21.31 8.57 -4.44
N ASP A 3 21.68 9.26 -3.35
CA ASP A 3 20.88 9.29 -2.12
C ASP A 3 20.25 10.66 -1.83
N ALA A 4 20.93 11.77 -2.12
CA ALA A 4 20.48 13.09 -1.68
C ALA A 4 19.17 13.57 -2.33
N SER A 5 18.91 13.26 -3.61
CA SER A 5 17.72 13.74 -4.33
C SER A 5 16.46 12.90 -4.03
N ASP A 6 16.61 11.60 -3.83
CA ASP A 6 15.48 10.74 -3.46
C ASP A 6 15.15 10.90 -1.96
N LEU A 7 16.14 11.17 -1.09
CA LEU A 7 15.93 11.58 0.31
C LEU A 7 15.24 12.95 0.41
N ASP A 8 15.68 13.96 -0.34
CA ASP A 8 15.07 15.30 -0.31
C ASP A 8 13.60 15.31 -0.79
N ARG A 9 13.27 14.49 -1.80
CA ARG A 9 11.88 14.27 -2.23
C ARG A 9 11.05 13.51 -1.19
N THR A 10 11.69 12.63 -0.43
CA THR A 10 11.05 11.83 0.62
C THR A 10 10.76 12.70 1.85
N ASP A 11 11.71 13.52 2.25
CA ASP A 11 11.55 14.51 3.31
C ASP A 11 10.48 15.56 2.93
N GLY A 12 10.45 15.97 1.66
CA GLY A 12 9.37 16.79 1.11
C GLY A 12 7.99 16.12 1.20
N ALA A 13 7.90 14.82 0.93
CA ALA A 13 6.65 14.06 1.06
C ALA A 13 6.20 13.92 2.53
N LEU A 14 7.13 13.69 3.46
CA LEU A 14 6.86 13.71 4.90
C LEU A 14 6.42 15.10 5.38
N GLN A 15 7.00 16.17 4.84
CA GLN A 15 6.58 17.52 5.18
C GLN A 15 5.18 17.86 4.62
N ILE A 16 4.83 17.38 3.43
CA ILE A 16 3.47 17.47 2.87
C ILE A 16 2.49 16.68 3.75
N HIS A 17 2.88 15.47 4.17
CA HIS A 17 2.09 14.67 5.12
C HIS A 17 1.76 15.52 6.35
N ASP A 18 2.78 16.00 7.05
CA ASP A 18 2.61 16.66 8.34
C ASP A 18 1.86 17.98 8.24
N ARG A 19 2.06 18.76 7.17
CA ARG A 19 1.46 20.09 7.02
C ARG A 19 0.11 20.12 6.34
N ARG A 20 -0.16 19.18 5.43
CA ARG A 20 -1.31 19.28 4.51
C ARG A 20 -2.24 18.09 4.52
N VAL A 21 -1.77 16.92 4.98
CA VAL A 21 -2.59 15.69 5.01
C VAL A 21 -2.98 15.34 6.46
N TRP A 22 -2.05 15.49 7.40
CA TRP A 22 -2.17 15.09 8.80
C TRP A 22 -2.01 16.27 9.77
N GLY A 23 -2.53 17.44 9.37
CA GLY A 23 -2.49 18.67 10.16
C GLY A 23 -3.67 19.61 9.92
N VAL A 24 -4.67 19.19 9.13
CA VAL A 24 -5.83 20.01 8.76
C VAL A 24 -7.04 19.63 9.61
N TRP A 25 -7.50 18.38 9.54
CA TRP A 25 -8.57 17.88 10.42
C TRP A 25 -8.39 16.39 10.74
N LYS A 26 -7.67 16.09 11.82
CA LYS A 26 -7.28 14.71 12.18
C LYS A 26 -8.46 13.78 12.50
N GLU A 27 -9.60 14.32 12.90
CA GLU A 27 -10.82 13.57 13.13
C GLU A 27 -11.58 13.23 11.84
N PHE A 28 -11.27 13.87 10.71
CA PHE A 28 -11.94 13.63 9.44
C PHE A 28 -11.47 12.33 8.78
N CYS A 29 -12.41 11.50 8.34
CA CYS A 29 -12.13 10.15 7.85
C CYS A 29 -11.24 10.11 6.59
N GLU A 30 -11.39 11.08 5.70
CA GLU A 30 -10.58 11.18 4.48
C GLU A 30 -9.13 11.57 4.80
N ASP A 31 -8.92 12.49 5.74
CA ASP A 31 -7.57 12.89 6.18
C ASP A 31 -6.84 11.70 6.80
N GLN A 32 -7.54 10.90 7.60
CA GLN A 32 -7.02 9.65 8.16
C GLN A 32 -6.65 8.64 7.06
N ALA A 33 -7.55 8.38 6.11
CA ALA A 33 -7.26 7.46 5.00
C ALA A 33 -6.10 7.94 4.12
N ASN A 34 -6.01 9.25 3.87
CA ASN A 34 -4.91 9.87 3.13
C ASN A 34 -3.58 9.76 3.89
N ALA A 35 -3.58 9.98 5.21
CA ALA A 35 -2.40 9.80 6.05
C ALA A 35 -1.90 8.34 6.02
N VAL A 36 -2.80 7.37 6.26
CA VAL A 36 -2.47 5.93 6.12
C VAL A 36 -1.88 5.65 4.74
N SER A 37 -2.53 6.14 3.69
CA SER A 37 -2.09 5.92 2.32
C SER A 37 -0.69 6.46 2.02
N LEU A 38 -0.37 7.65 2.53
CA LEU A 38 0.93 8.28 2.29
C LEU A 38 2.03 7.58 3.09
N LEU A 39 1.81 7.33 4.39
CA LEU A 39 2.78 6.64 5.24
C LEU A 39 3.10 5.24 4.70
N ALA A 40 2.06 4.48 4.32
CA ALA A 40 2.23 3.15 3.77
C ALA A 40 3.10 3.15 2.49
N ARG A 41 2.88 4.11 1.58
CA ARG A 41 3.67 4.22 0.35
C ARG A 41 5.11 4.61 0.61
N LEU A 42 5.37 5.44 1.62
CA LEU A 42 6.73 5.81 2.01
C LEU A 42 7.48 4.60 2.56
N GLU A 43 6.87 3.83 3.46
CA GLU A 43 7.53 2.63 4.01
C GLU A 43 7.71 1.52 2.98
N LEU A 44 6.77 1.34 2.04
CA LEU A 44 6.96 0.43 0.91
C LEU A 44 8.16 0.82 0.03
N ARG A 45 8.62 2.07 0.12
CA ARG A 45 9.84 2.58 -0.54
C ARG A 45 11.06 2.57 0.39
N GLY A 46 10.96 1.97 1.58
CA GLY A 46 12.05 1.88 2.55
C GLY A 46 12.27 3.13 3.40
N VAL A 47 11.32 4.07 3.40
CA VAL A 47 11.41 5.31 4.17
C VAL A 47 11.01 5.05 5.63
N ASP A 48 11.84 5.52 6.56
CA ASP A 48 11.48 5.56 7.98
C ASP A 48 10.48 6.68 8.25
N VAL A 49 9.27 6.32 8.69
CA VAL A 49 8.20 7.27 9.00
C VAL A 49 8.16 7.68 10.48
N GLY A 50 9.05 7.14 11.31
CA GLY A 50 9.15 7.44 12.73
C GLY A 50 7.88 7.11 13.51
N SER A 51 7.46 8.00 14.42
CA SER A 51 6.32 7.78 15.33
C SER A 51 4.95 8.08 14.73
N ARG A 52 4.85 8.36 13.42
CA ARG A 52 3.61 8.84 12.78
C ARG A 52 2.45 7.83 12.84
N TRP A 53 2.75 6.53 12.79
CA TRP A 53 1.72 5.50 12.98
C TRP A 53 1.10 5.53 14.37
N ALA A 54 1.90 5.77 15.41
CA ALA A 54 1.40 5.83 16.79
C ALA A 54 0.49 7.05 17.01
N ASP A 55 0.84 8.21 16.45
CA ASP A 55 -0.04 9.40 16.48
C ASP A 55 -1.36 9.11 15.77
N LEU A 56 -1.29 8.55 14.55
CA LEU A 56 -2.45 8.22 13.74
C LEU A 56 -3.36 7.20 14.44
N ALA A 57 -2.82 6.14 15.03
CA ALA A 57 -3.58 5.08 15.69
C ALA A 57 -4.48 5.59 16.82
N THR A 58 -4.12 6.69 17.49
CA THR A 58 -4.95 7.34 18.53
C THR A 58 -6.32 7.75 17.98
N TYR A 59 -6.40 8.12 16.70
CA TYR A 59 -7.63 8.53 16.03
C TYR A 59 -8.34 7.38 15.32
N LEU A 60 -7.63 6.30 15.00
CA LEU A 60 -8.18 5.12 14.33
C LEU A 60 -8.85 4.17 15.30
N LYS A 61 -8.29 4.01 16.50
CA LYS A 61 -8.76 3.06 17.51
C LYS A 61 -10.22 3.23 17.92
N PRO A 62 -10.78 4.45 18.08
CA PRO A 62 -12.20 4.59 18.39
C PRO A 62 -13.14 4.15 17.26
N ARG A 63 -12.63 3.91 16.04
CA ARG A 63 -13.42 3.60 14.85
C ARG A 63 -13.53 2.10 14.53
N THR A 64 -12.96 1.23 15.37
CA THR A 64 -12.90 -0.24 15.14
C THR A 64 -14.26 -0.89 14.88
N GLY A 65 -15.35 -0.32 15.40
CA GLY A 65 -16.72 -0.83 15.23
C GLY A 65 -17.66 0.01 14.36
N GLU A 66 -17.19 1.06 13.67
CA GLU A 66 -18.08 1.99 12.95
C GLU A 66 -18.68 1.39 11.67
N HIS A 67 -17.85 0.74 10.84
CA HIS A 67 -18.25 0.06 9.61
C HIS A 67 -19.14 0.86 8.63
N LEU A 68 -18.94 2.18 8.60
CA LEU A 68 -19.65 3.07 7.67
C LEU A 68 -19.18 2.88 6.22
N SER A 69 -17.92 2.46 6.04
CA SER A 69 -17.30 2.26 4.73
C SER A 69 -16.19 1.24 4.84
N ALA A 70 -16.34 0.12 4.12
CA ALA A 70 -15.29 -0.90 4.01
C ALA A 70 -13.95 -0.27 3.57
N PHE A 71 -13.99 0.72 2.67
CA PHE A 71 -12.79 1.42 2.23
C PHE A 71 -12.04 2.12 3.38
N HIS A 72 -12.76 2.81 4.27
CA HIS A 72 -12.15 3.47 5.43
C HIS A 72 -11.65 2.44 6.44
N ASP A 73 -12.45 1.42 6.73
CA ASP A 73 -12.10 0.35 7.66
C ASP A 73 -10.78 -0.32 7.31
N LEU A 74 -10.54 -0.58 6.02
CA LEU A 74 -9.30 -1.20 5.54
C LEU A 74 -8.07 -0.29 5.74
N HIS A 75 -8.22 1.02 5.62
CA HIS A 75 -7.14 1.96 5.95
C HIS A 75 -6.89 1.99 7.45
N TYR A 76 -7.94 2.04 8.25
CA TYR A 76 -7.83 2.11 9.70
C TYR A 76 -7.17 0.86 10.26
N LEU A 77 -7.59 -0.32 9.82
CA LEU A 77 -7.00 -1.60 10.19
C LEU A 77 -5.51 -1.64 9.86
N TYR A 78 -5.13 -1.23 8.64
CA TYR A 78 -3.73 -1.22 8.25
C TYR A 78 -2.92 -0.25 9.13
N GLY A 79 -3.45 0.95 9.40
CA GLY A 79 -2.81 1.92 10.29
C GLY A 79 -2.63 1.41 11.72
N LEU A 80 -3.63 0.75 12.29
CA LEU A 80 -3.56 0.10 13.61
C LEU A 80 -2.51 -1.02 13.63
N GLY A 81 -2.46 -1.84 12.57
CA GLY A 81 -1.46 -2.88 12.41
C GLY A 81 -0.04 -2.33 12.35
N ARG A 82 0.18 -1.27 11.57
CA ARG A 82 1.50 -0.62 11.45
C ARG A 82 1.93 0.11 12.72
N ALA A 83 0.98 0.60 13.52
CA ALA A 83 1.25 1.13 14.85
C ALA A 83 1.55 0.04 15.90
N GLY A 84 1.35 -1.24 15.57
CA GLY A 84 1.58 -2.36 16.48
C GLY A 84 0.46 -2.60 17.50
N ASP A 85 -0.70 -1.95 17.37
CA ASP A 85 -1.84 -2.16 18.28
C ASP A 85 -2.60 -3.46 17.93
N ARG A 86 -2.00 -4.59 18.31
CA ARG A 86 -2.56 -5.92 18.06
C ARG A 86 -3.97 -6.11 18.63
N SER A 87 -4.26 -5.50 19.79
CA SER A 87 -5.58 -5.60 20.40
C SER A 87 -6.64 -4.93 19.53
N ALA A 88 -6.37 -3.71 19.05
CA ALA A 88 -7.29 -2.98 18.19
C ALA A 88 -7.47 -3.67 16.82
N VAL A 89 -6.40 -4.27 16.27
CA VAL A 89 -6.49 -5.08 15.04
C VAL A 89 -7.40 -6.29 15.24
N THR A 90 -7.22 -7.06 16.32
CA THR A 90 -8.07 -8.22 16.63
C THR A 90 -9.52 -7.81 16.82
N GLU A 91 -9.78 -6.72 17.55
CA GLU A 91 -11.11 -6.18 17.75
C GLU A 91 -11.77 -5.78 16.42
N MET A 92 -11.04 -5.06 15.57
CA MET A 92 -11.55 -4.59 14.29
C MET A 92 -11.80 -5.72 13.28
N LEU A 93 -10.99 -6.78 13.29
CA LEU A 93 -11.23 -7.95 12.46
C LEU A 93 -12.54 -8.64 12.87
N ALA A 94 -12.74 -8.86 14.17
CA ALA A 94 -13.93 -9.51 14.68
C ALA A 94 -15.20 -8.70 14.40
N SER A 95 -15.16 -7.38 14.56
CA SER A 95 -16.30 -6.50 14.25
C SER A 95 -16.61 -6.46 12.74
N LEU A 96 -15.59 -6.48 11.89
CA LEU A 96 -15.73 -6.50 10.44
C LEU A 96 -16.32 -7.82 9.93
N GLU A 97 -15.95 -8.95 10.55
CA GLU A 97 -16.58 -10.25 10.32
C GLU A 97 -18.08 -10.23 10.69
N ASP A 98 -18.44 -9.75 11.87
CA ASP A 98 -19.84 -9.59 12.31
C ASP A 98 -20.64 -8.65 11.38
N ARG A 99 -20.01 -7.58 10.86
CA ARG A 99 -20.62 -6.72 9.84
C ARG A 99 -20.88 -7.45 8.52
N ALA A 100 -19.96 -8.31 8.10
CA ALA A 100 -20.07 -9.09 6.88
C ALA A 100 -21.16 -10.18 6.98
N GLU A 101 -21.29 -10.84 8.13
CA GLU A 101 -22.35 -11.81 8.39
C GLU A 101 -23.75 -11.18 8.32
N ARG A 102 -23.88 -9.93 8.78
CA ARG A 102 -25.13 -9.15 8.74
C ARG A 102 -25.36 -8.41 7.42
N ALA A 103 -24.47 -8.55 6.44
CA ALA A 103 -24.57 -7.84 5.18
C ALA A 103 -25.78 -8.27 4.35
N ARG A 104 -26.49 -7.30 3.76
CA ARG A 104 -27.60 -7.59 2.85
C ARG A 104 -27.07 -8.27 1.59
N PRO A 105 -27.91 -9.00 0.82
CA PRO A 105 -27.46 -9.72 -0.36
C PRO A 105 -26.65 -8.93 -1.38
N PHE A 106 -26.97 -7.65 -1.58
CA PHE A 106 -26.27 -6.77 -2.51
C PHE A 106 -24.96 -6.18 -1.96
N GLU A 107 -24.71 -6.28 -0.65
CA GLU A 107 -23.50 -5.80 0.01
C GLU A 107 -22.49 -6.92 0.29
N ARG A 108 -22.89 -8.19 0.10
CA ARG A 108 -22.04 -9.35 0.42
C ARG A 108 -20.72 -9.34 -0.33
N GLU A 109 -20.72 -8.96 -1.60
CA GLU A 109 -19.48 -8.88 -2.38
C GLU A 109 -18.52 -7.84 -1.79
N THR A 110 -19.04 -6.70 -1.33
CA THR A 110 -18.22 -5.66 -0.68
C THR A 110 -17.66 -6.13 0.65
N TRP A 111 -18.49 -6.70 1.53
CA TRP A 111 -18.07 -7.00 2.90
C TRP A 111 -17.42 -8.38 3.04
N ALA A 112 -18.07 -9.44 2.57
CA ALA A 112 -17.60 -10.81 2.75
C ALA A 112 -16.51 -11.19 1.74
N ASP A 113 -16.71 -10.87 0.45
CA ASP A 113 -15.79 -11.33 -0.61
C ASP A 113 -14.58 -10.38 -0.80
N CYS A 114 -14.72 -9.11 -0.41
CA CYS A 114 -13.64 -8.12 -0.48
C CYS A 114 -13.09 -7.71 0.89
N ALA A 115 -13.90 -7.08 1.75
CA ALA A 115 -13.40 -6.39 2.93
C ALA A 115 -12.77 -7.36 3.96
N VAL A 116 -13.44 -8.47 4.29
CA VAL A 116 -12.92 -9.47 5.24
C VAL A 116 -11.57 -10.06 4.81
N PRO A 117 -11.43 -10.68 3.61
CA PRO A 117 -10.15 -11.24 3.20
C PRO A 117 -9.07 -10.17 3.05
N LEU A 118 -9.42 -8.99 2.56
CA LEU A 118 -8.47 -7.88 2.45
C LEU A 118 -7.99 -7.41 3.84
N ALA A 119 -8.90 -7.29 4.80
CA ALA A 119 -8.60 -6.92 6.17
C ALA A 119 -7.60 -7.90 6.81
N HIS A 120 -7.89 -9.20 6.76
CA HIS A 120 -6.98 -10.23 7.27
C HIS A 120 -5.62 -10.18 6.57
N GLY A 121 -5.60 -10.01 5.25
CA GLY A 121 -4.35 -9.89 4.49
C GLY A 121 -3.53 -8.64 4.83
N LEU A 122 -4.19 -7.50 5.07
CA LEU A 122 -3.54 -6.26 5.51
C LEU A 122 -2.98 -6.37 6.93
N ALA A 123 -3.71 -7.02 7.84
CA ALA A 123 -3.22 -7.31 9.18
C ALA A 123 -2.01 -8.23 9.15
N ALA A 124 -2.05 -9.31 8.36
CA ALA A 124 -0.93 -10.22 8.14
C ALA A 124 0.30 -9.46 7.61
N HIS A 125 0.11 -8.59 6.60
CA HIS A 125 1.19 -7.78 6.03
C HIS A 125 1.83 -6.87 7.07
N ALA A 126 1.01 -6.13 7.83
CA ALA A 126 1.48 -5.23 8.87
C ALA A 126 2.27 -5.96 9.99
N MET A 127 1.96 -7.23 10.24
CA MET A 127 2.65 -8.07 11.21
C MET A 127 3.87 -8.84 10.65
N GLY A 128 4.17 -8.67 9.35
CA GLY A 128 5.30 -9.33 8.69
C GLY A 128 5.00 -10.73 8.15
N ASP A 129 3.76 -11.21 8.23
CA ASP A 129 3.35 -12.46 7.57
C ASP A 129 3.00 -12.20 6.10
N HIS A 130 4.05 -12.15 5.29
CA HIS A 130 3.93 -11.81 3.88
C HIS A 130 3.29 -12.92 3.03
N ALA A 131 3.33 -14.18 3.49
CA ALA A 131 2.75 -15.30 2.76
C ALA A 131 1.22 -15.30 2.89
N ASP A 132 0.70 -15.14 4.11
CA ASP A 132 -0.75 -15.03 4.29
C ASP A 132 -1.29 -13.72 3.74
N ALA A 133 -0.53 -12.62 3.86
CA ALA A 133 -0.87 -11.37 3.18
C ALA A 133 -1.04 -11.55 1.67
N ALA A 134 -0.07 -12.18 1.00
CA ALA A 134 -0.14 -12.42 -0.44
C ALA A 134 -1.36 -13.26 -0.83
N ARG A 135 -1.67 -14.31 -0.05
CA ARG A 135 -2.82 -15.18 -0.29
C ARG A 135 -4.14 -14.44 -0.13
N LEU A 136 -4.35 -13.78 1.01
CA LEU A 136 -5.62 -13.18 1.41
C LEU A 136 -5.92 -11.90 0.63
N ILE A 137 -4.93 -11.03 0.44
CA ILE A 137 -5.10 -9.84 -0.40
C ILE A 137 -5.40 -10.28 -1.84
N GLY A 138 -4.72 -11.30 -2.36
CA GLY A 138 -4.98 -11.87 -3.68
C GLY A 138 -6.41 -12.37 -3.88
N GLN A 139 -7.05 -12.93 -2.85
CA GLN A 139 -8.46 -13.34 -2.89
C GLN A 139 -9.41 -12.16 -3.05
N ALA A 140 -9.10 -11.01 -2.41
CA ALA A 140 -9.93 -9.81 -2.46
C ALA A 140 -9.76 -8.97 -3.75
N MET A 141 -8.64 -9.10 -4.46
CA MET A 141 -8.31 -8.25 -5.61
C MET A 141 -9.40 -8.17 -6.70
N PRO A 142 -10.07 -9.27 -7.11
CA PRO A 142 -11.15 -9.22 -8.11
C PRO A 142 -12.33 -8.32 -7.69
N HIS A 143 -12.57 -8.22 -6.38
CA HIS A 143 -13.71 -7.52 -5.80
C HIS A 143 -13.37 -6.08 -5.38
N LEU A 144 -12.11 -5.65 -5.52
CA LEU A 144 -11.62 -4.39 -4.96
C LEU A 144 -12.39 -3.14 -5.43
N ARG A 145 -13.10 -3.20 -6.56
CA ARG A 145 -13.91 -2.06 -7.02
C ARG A 145 -15.16 -1.83 -6.17
N THR A 146 -15.64 -2.84 -5.44
CA THR A 146 -16.92 -2.79 -4.70
C THR A 146 -16.83 -2.06 -3.36
N ILE A 147 -15.62 -1.85 -2.81
CA ILE A 147 -15.43 -1.08 -1.56
C ILE A 147 -15.57 0.44 -1.74
N GLY A 148 -15.65 0.93 -2.98
CA GLY A 148 -15.70 2.36 -3.26
C GLY A 148 -14.36 3.08 -3.04
N GLY A 149 -14.40 4.38 -2.76
CA GLY A 149 -13.21 5.22 -2.55
C GLY A 149 -12.49 5.66 -3.84
N SER A 150 -11.33 6.30 -3.72
CA SER A 150 -10.57 6.76 -4.89
C SER A 150 -9.76 5.64 -5.55
N ILE A 151 -9.56 5.75 -6.86
CA ILE A 151 -8.71 4.83 -7.62
C ILE A 151 -7.28 4.83 -7.06
N ALA A 152 -6.74 6.01 -6.77
CA ALA A 152 -5.38 6.17 -6.27
C ALA A 152 -5.21 5.50 -4.91
N GLN A 153 -6.16 5.65 -3.98
CA GLN A 153 -6.07 5.01 -2.66
C GLN A 153 -6.25 3.50 -2.77
N ARG A 154 -7.17 2.98 -3.60
CA ARG A 154 -7.27 1.53 -3.85
C ARG A 154 -5.99 0.93 -4.44
N ALA A 155 -5.24 1.68 -5.23
CA ALA A 155 -3.95 1.24 -5.73
C ALA A 155 -2.92 0.96 -4.62
N LEU A 156 -3.13 1.48 -3.39
CA LEU A 156 -2.33 1.10 -2.22
C LEU A 156 -2.41 -0.40 -1.96
N PHE A 157 -3.63 -0.96 -1.96
CA PHE A 157 -3.84 -2.38 -1.64
C PHE A 157 -3.16 -3.29 -2.67
N GLY A 158 -3.15 -2.88 -3.94
CA GLY A 158 -2.36 -3.54 -4.98
C GLY A 158 -0.85 -3.45 -4.74
N ALA A 159 -0.34 -2.30 -4.29
CA ALA A 159 1.07 -2.14 -3.95
C ALA A 159 1.47 -3.00 -2.74
N ILE A 160 0.62 -3.08 -1.72
CA ILE A 160 0.83 -3.97 -0.55
C ILE A 160 0.80 -5.44 -0.99
N HIS A 161 -0.11 -5.82 -1.88
CA HIS A 161 -0.16 -7.17 -2.45
C HIS A 161 1.16 -7.53 -3.16
N LEU A 162 1.67 -6.62 -4.00
CA LEU A 162 2.91 -6.82 -4.73
C LEU A 162 4.12 -6.93 -3.80
N ASP A 163 4.19 -6.11 -2.75
CA ASP A 163 5.23 -6.23 -1.72
C ASP A 163 5.13 -7.58 -0.99
N ALA A 164 3.93 -8.00 -0.60
CA ALA A 164 3.69 -9.30 0.02
C ALA A 164 4.15 -10.47 -0.87
N LEU A 165 3.80 -10.44 -2.16
CA LEU A 165 4.24 -11.44 -3.15
C LEU A 165 5.77 -11.48 -3.28
N THR A 166 6.39 -10.32 -3.35
CA THR A 166 7.85 -10.20 -3.49
C THR A 166 8.55 -10.75 -2.25
N ARG A 167 8.10 -10.36 -1.05
CA ARG A 167 8.70 -10.78 0.23
C ARG A 167 8.45 -12.24 0.58
N SER A 168 7.34 -12.82 0.12
CA SER A 168 7.05 -14.26 0.26
C SER A 168 7.71 -15.14 -0.81
N GLY A 169 8.47 -14.56 -1.74
CA GLY A 169 9.17 -15.29 -2.79
C GLY A 169 8.27 -15.80 -3.91
N TRP A 170 7.01 -15.32 -3.99
CA TRP A 170 6.06 -15.66 -5.07
C TRP A 170 6.38 -14.87 -6.34
N ASN A 171 7.62 -15.01 -6.80
CA ASN A 171 8.25 -14.17 -7.82
C ASN A 171 7.52 -14.21 -9.16
N ASP A 172 6.96 -15.35 -9.57
CA ASP A 172 6.22 -15.45 -10.84
C ASP A 172 4.94 -14.61 -10.83
N LYS A 173 4.23 -14.56 -9.71
CA LYS A 173 3.03 -13.73 -9.54
C LYS A 173 3.39 -12.25 -9.48
N ALA A 174 4.43 -11.90 -8.72
CA ALA A 174 4.95 -10.53 -8.68
C ALA A 174 5.39 -10.05 -10.07
N LEU A 175 6.09 -10.92 -10.82
CA LEU A 175 6.55 -10.65 -12.17
C LEU A 175 5.38 -10.38 -13.13
N ALA A 176 4.32 -11.18 -13.07
CA ALA A 176 3.15 -10.99 -13.93
C ALA A 176 2.47 -9.63 -13.71
N ILE A 177 2.36 -9.20 -12.45
CA ILE A 177 1.81 -7.87 -12.09
C ILE A 177 2.71 -6.77 -12.66
N LEU A 178 4.01 -6.82 -12.35
CA LEU A 178 4.97 -5.81 -12.79
C LEU A 178 5.08 -5.70 -14.32
N GLN A 179 5.01 -6.82 -15.04
CA GLN A 179 4.99 -6.82 -16.50
C GLN A 179 3.71 -6.17 -17.05
N SER A 180 2.57 -6.33 -16.37
CA SER A 180 1.35 -5.62 -16.75
C SER A 180 1.49 -4.12 -16.52
N GLU A 181 1.95 -3.71 -15.34
CA GLU A 181 2.18 -2.30 -15.03
C GLU A 181 3.15 -1.62 -16.00
N GLU A 182 4.22 -2.34 -16.37
CA GLU A 182 5.21 -1.87 -17.34
C GLU A 182 4.60 -1.63 -18.72
N ARG A 183 3.71 -2.52 -19.19
CA ARG A 183 3.01 -2.33 -20.47
C ARG A 183 2.09 -1.12 -20.44
N GLU A 184 1.43 -0.88 -19.32
CA GLU A 184 0.52 0.26 -19.15
C GLU A 184 1.29 1.58 -19.00
N ARG A 185 2.43 1.57 -18.29
CA ARG A 185 3.19 2.76 -17.92
C ARG A 185 4.70 2.52 -18.08
N PRO A 186 5.21 2.48 -19.33
CA PRO A 186 6.59 2.07 -19.62
C PRO A 186 7.68 3.06 -19.16
N THR A 187 7.28 4.24 -18.72
CA THR A 187 8.18 5.32 -18.31
C THR A 187 8.39 5.39 -16.80
N VAL A 188 7.81 4.47 -16.02
CA VAL A 188 7.93 4.48 -14.55
C VAL A 188 9.21 3.77 -14.10
N ALA A 189 10.22 4.55 -13.70
CA ALA A 189 11.51 4.03 -13.24
C ALA A 189 11.38 3.07 -12.04
N ALA A 190 10.41 3.27 -11.15
CA ALA A 190 10.18 2.40 -10.00
C ALA A 190 9.76 0.98 -10.42
N THR A 191 8.88 0.84 -11.42
CA THR A 191 8.45 -0.45 -11.97
C THR A 191 9.62 -1.20 -12.59
N LYS A 192 10.52 -0.50 -13.29
CA LYS A 192 11.77 -1.06 -13.84
C LYS A 192 12.68 -1.63 -12.76
N ARG A 193 12.90 -0.90 -11.66
CA ARG A 193 13.71 -1.39 -10.53
C ARG A 193 13.09 -2.62 -9.88
N ALA A 194 11.77 -2.63 -9.70
CA ALA A 194 11.06 -3.78 -9.15
C ALA A 194 11.16 -5.01 -10.08
N LEU A 195 11.04 -4.83 -11.40
CA LEU A 195 11.27 -5.89 -12.38
C LEU A 195 12.69 -6.44 -12.31
N ALA A 196 13.69 -5.57 -12.22
CA ALA A 196 15.08 -5.99 -12.09
C ALA A 196 15.31 -6.88 -10.87
N GLU A 197 14.75 -6.49 -9.72
CA GLU A 197 14.84 -7.25 -8.48
C GLU A 197 14.19 -8.64 -8.60
N VAL A 198 12.99 -8.71 -9.17
CA VAL A 198 12.30 -10.00 -9.36
C VAL A 198 13.06 -10.87 -10.37
N TYR A 199 13.61 -10.30 -11.45
CA TYR A 199 14.43 -11.03 -12.40
C TYR A 199 15.70 -11.61 -11.77
N ARG A 200 16.38 -10.86 -10.88
CA ARG A 200 17.53 -11.38 -10.12
C ARG A 200 17.15 -12.59 -9.29
N ARG A 201 16.04 -12.52 -8.55
CA ARG A 201 15.55 -13.62 -7.70
C ARG A 201 15.21 -14.87 -8.51
N LEU A 202 14.80 -14.70 -9.77
CA LEU A 202 14.53 -15.79 -10.71
C LEU A 202 15.76 -16.27 -11.49
N GLY A 203 16.96 -15.72 -11.23
CA GLY A 203 18.19 -16.06 -11.96
C GLY A 203 18.24 -15.55 -13.40
N ARG A 204 17.38 -14.59 -13.78
CA ARG A 204 17.27 -14.03 -15.14
C ARG A 204 18.18 -12.80 -15.31
N THR A 205 19.49 -13.02 -15.21
CA THR A 205 20.50 -11.97 -15.10
C THR A 205 20.45 -10.93 -16.22
N GLU A 206 20.32 -11.34 -17.48
CA GLU A 206 20.28 -10.41 -18.62
C GLU A 206 19.06 -9.47 -18.55
N GLN A 207 17.90 -10.02 -18.19
CA GLN A 207 16.66 -9.24 -18.05
C GLN A 207 16.74 -8.29 -16.86
N ALA A 208 17.38 -8.72 -15.76
CA ALA A 208 17.62 -7.87 -14.61
C ALA A 208 18.46 -6.64 -15.00
N LEU A 209 19.62 -6.86 -15.61
CA LEU A 209 20.53 -5.78 -16.04
C LEU A 209 19.86 -4.82 -17.03
N ALA A 210 19.09 -5.35 -17.99
CA ALA A 210 18.35 -4.53 -18.95
C ALA A 210 17.31 -3.63 -18.25
N ALA A 211 16.58 -4.18 -17.27
CA ALA A 211 15.59 -3.42 -16.51
C ALA A 211 16.24 -2.35 -15.62
N GLU A 212 17.38 -2.64 -14.98
CA GLU A 212 18.15 -1.64 -14.21
C GLU A 212 18.62 -0.49 -15.08
N TYR A 213 19.22 -0.81 -16.22
CA TYR A 213 19.70 0.20 -17.16
C TYR A 213 18.55 1.12 -17.61
N GLN A 214 17.39 0.55 -17.93
CA GLN A 214 16.19 1.34 -18.28
C GLN A 214 15.73 2.23 -17.11
N ALA A 215 15.74 1.71 -15.88
CA ALA A 215 15.38 2.48 -14.69
C ALA A 215 16.29 3.71 -14.51
N GLU A 216 17.61 3.53 -14.66
CA GLU A 216 18.58 4.62 -14.54
C GLU A 216 18.38 5.68 -15.62
N GLN A 217 18.15 5.27 -16.87
CA GLN A 217 17.93 6.19 -17.99
C GLN A 217 16.69 7.06 -17.74
N LEU A 218 15.59 6.45 -17.28
CA LEU A 218 14.37 7.19 -16.93
C LEU A 218 14.62 8.14 -15.76
N ALA A 219 15.29 7.70 -14.70
CA ALA A 219 15.60 8.54 -13.54
C ALA A 219 16.51 9.73 -13.87
N ARG A 220 17.43 9.58 -14.84
CA ARG A 220 18.26 10.69 -15.34
C ARG A 220 17.44 11.69 -16.14
N ARG A 221 16.58 11.20 -17.05
CA ARG A 221 15.69 12.06 -17.85
C ARG A 221 14.78 12.92 -16.97
N TYR A 222 14.15 12.32 -15.96
CA TYR A 222 13.26 13.06 -15.06
C TYR A 222 13.98 14.14 -14.24
N ARG A 223 15.25 13.90 -13.86
CA ARG A 223 16.07 14.92 -13.19
C ARG A 223 16.34 16.11 -14.12
N ALA A 224 16.79 15.84 -15.34
CA ALA A 224 17.05 16.89 -16.33
C ALA A 224 15.79 17.73 -16.64
N THR A 225 14.64 17.09 -16.86
CA THR A 225 13.38 17.82 -17.12
C THR A 225 12.84 18.59 -15.91
N GLY A 226 13.17 18.14 -14.69
CA GLY A 226 12.77 18.83 -13.46
C GLY A 226 13.63 20.05 -13.17
N GLU A 227 14.91 20.03 -13.55
CA GLU A 227 15.84 21.16 -13.47
C GLU A 227 15.56 22.24 -14.53
N GLU A 228 15.05 21.87 -15.71
CA GLU A 228 14.63 22.83 -16.75
C GLU A 228 13.29 23.53 -16.45
N ALA A 229 12.48 22.98 -15.54
CA ALA A 229 11.16 23.51 -15.19
C ALA A 229 11.15 24.39 -13.91
N ALA A 230 12.30 24.53 -13.24
CA ALA A 230 12.52 25.33 -12.03
C ALA A 230 13.27 26.62 -12.35
#